data_AF-A0A924S9W4-F1
#
_entry.id   AF-A0A924S9W4-F1
#
_cell.length_a   1.000
_cell.length_b   1.000
_cell.length_c   1.000
_cell.angle_alpha   90.00
_cell.angle_beta   90.00
_cell.angle_gamma   90.00
#
_symmetry.space_group_name_H-M   'P 1'
#
loop_
_entity.id
_entity.type
_entity.pdbx_description
1 polymer ?
#
loop_
_entity_poly.entity_id
_entity_poly.type
_entity_poly.pdbx_seq_one_letter_code
_entity_poly.pdbx_strand_id
1 'polypeptide(L)'
;PGTTFDHVVPWLVLGATALFVLQRPVMQWARRHDGAPLDEGTLVSRPPALPMLAFQLTVGVYGGYFGAGVGIFMLAALGFMGLTNIHRMNGLKNWSGSCMNAVAAGTFAFSGIVDWPVALTMATGAITGGYLGARLAQGIPQTFVRGAVAVVGAVSGVWLLVRSL
;
A
#
# COMPACT_ATOMS: atom_id res chain seq x y z
N PRO A 1 27.07 -8.96 -9.92
CA PRO A 1 26.01 -8.33 -9.10
C PRO A 1 24.60 -8.95 -9.26
N GLY A 2 24.24 -9.50 -10.43
CA GLY A 2 22.91 -10.08 -10.67
C GLY A 2 22.56 -11.33 -9.84
N THR A 3 23.53 -12.20 -9.57
CA THR A 3 23.30 -13.47 -8.86
C THR A 3 22.83 -13.28 -7.41
N THR A 4 23.32 -12.26 -6.69
CA THR A 4 22.85 -11.96 -5.33
C THR A 4 21.43 -11.38 -5.32
N PHE A 5 21.07 -10.59 -6.34
CA PHE A 5 19.72 -10.02 -6.45
C PHE A 5 18.70 -11.12 -6.74
N ASP A 6 19.03 -12.08 -7.61
CA ASP A 6 18.16 -13.19 -7.96
C ASP A 6 17.83 -14.10 -6.76
N HIS A 7 18.72 -14.20 -5.77
CA HIS A 7 18.46 -14.94 -4.52
C HIS A 7 17.66 -14.14 -3.48
N VAL A 8 17.72 -12.80 -3.53
CA VAL A 8 17.01 -11.92 -2.56
C VAL A 8 15.57 -11.66 -2.99
N VAL A 9 15.30 -11.57 -4.29
CA VAL A 9 13.97 -11.31 -4.85
C VAL A 9 12.89 -12.30 -4.36
N PRO A 10 13.11 -13.63 -4.34
CA PRO A 10 12.09 -14.57 -3.86
C PRO A 10 11.73 -14.32 -2.38
N TRP A 11 12.72 -14.06 -1.54
CA TRP A 11 12.52 -13.72 -0.13
C TRP A 11 11.77 -12.40 0.05
N LEU A 12 12.03 -11.39 -0.79
CA LEU A 12 11.27 -10.14 -0.79
C LEU A 12 9.81 -10.36 -1.18
N VAL A 13 9.53 -11.15 -2.23
CA VAL A 13 8.17 -11.44 -2.69
C VAL A 13 7.39 -12.24 -1.65
N LEU A 14 8.02 -13.24 -1.03
CA LEU A 14 7.41 -14.01 0.05
C LEU A 14 7.19 -13.16 1.30
N GLY A 15 8.16 -12.33 1.68
CA GLY A 15 8.02 -11.37 2.77
C GLY A 15 6.86 -10.40 2.53
N ALA A 16 6.76 -9.82 1.34
CA ALA A 16 5.66 -8.94 0.95
C ALA A 16 4.30 -9.65 0.97
N THR A 17 4.25 -10.89 0.48
CA THR A 17 3.03 -11.72 0.50
C THR A 17 2.63 -12.06 1.93
N ALA A 18 3.58 -12.47 2.78
CA ALA A 18 3.34 -12.75 4.18
C ALA A 18 2.86 -11.50 4.91
N LEU A 19 3.48 -10.34 4.68
CA LEU A 19 3.05 -9.06 5.24
C LEU A 19 1.63 -8.69 4.78
N PHE A 20 1.30 -8.91 3.50
CA PHE A 20 -0.04 -8.67 2.96
C PHE A 20 -1.10 -9.58 3.59
N VAL A 21 -0.77 -10.85 3.86
CA VAL A 21 -1.66 -11.79 4.55
C VAL A 21 -1.83 -11.40 6.03
N LEU A 22 -0.72 -11.12 6.71
CA LEU A 22 -0.65 -10.73 8.12
C LEU A 22 -1.23 -9.34 8.39
N GLN A 23 -1.30 -8.48 7.38
CA GLN A 23 -1.93 -7.16 7.42
C GLN A 23 -3.22 -7.15 8.22
N ARG A 24 -4.12 -8.09 7.90
CA ARG A 24 -5.49 -8.08 8.38
C ARG A 24 -5.66 -8.58 9.80
N PRO A 25 -5.09 -9.73 10.21
CA PRO A 25 -5.11 -10.09 11.62
C PRO A 25 -4.40 -9.05 12.47
N VAL A 26 -3.28 -8.46 12.00
CA VAL A 26 -2.58 -7.38 12.73
C VAL A 26 -3.44 -6.13 12.83
N MET A 27 -4.05 -5.68 11.73
CA MET A 27 -4.97 -4.53 11.77
C MET A 27 -6.22 -4.82 12.60
N GLN A 28 -6.78 -6.04 12.56
CA GLN A 28 -7.94 -6.43 13.36
C GLN A 28 -7.58 -6.56 14.85
N TRP A 29 -6.39 -7.05 15.17
CA TRP A 29 -5.87 -7.14 16.52
C TRP A 29 -5.61 -5.75 17.09
N ALA A 30 -4.92 -4.88 16.34
CA ALA A 30 -4.75 -3.47 16.70
C ALA A 30 -6.10 -2.78 16.90
N ARG A 31 -7.07 -2.99 15.98
CA ARG A 31 -8.45 -2.49 16.11
C ARG A 31 -9.24 -3.07 17.29
N ARG A 32 -8.90 -4.27 17.76
CA ARG A 32 -9.54 -4.92 18.93
C ARG A 32 -8.94 -4.42 20.24
N HIS A 33 -7.67 -4.01 20.24
CA HIS A 33 -7.01 -3.39 21.38
C HIS A 33 -7.31 -1.89 21.49
N ASP A 34 -7.61 -1.21 20.37
CA ASP A 34 -8.14 0.16 20.34
C ASP A 34 -9.66 0.23 20.61
N GLY A 35 -10.14 -0.49 21.63
CA GLY A 35 -11.55 -0.53 22.05
C GLY A 35 -12.12 0.80 22.58
N ALA A 36 -12.02 1.89 21.82
CA ALA A 36 -12.56 3.20 22.17
C ALA A 36 -13.78 3.52 21.29
N PRO A 37 -15.01 3.32 21.77
CA PRO A 37 -16.18 3.95 21.19
C PRO A 37 -16.11 5.43 21.57
N LEU A 38 -15.69 6.32 20.68
CA LEU A 38 -15.61 7.74 21.01
C LEU A 38 -16.18 8.60 19.90
N ASP A 39 -17.37 9.10 20.24
CA ASP A 39 -18.17 10.19 19.71
C ASP A 39 -17.67 10.96 18.49
N GLU A 40 -18.62 11.21 17.60
CA GLU A 40 -18.67 12.40 16.76
C GLU A 40 -18.38 13.66 17.61
N GLY A 41 -17.13 14.13 17.63
CA GLY A 41 -16.86 15.54 17.99
C GLY A 41 -15.78 15.84 19.02
N THR A 42 -15.06 14.88 19.60
CA THR A 42 -13.96 15.23 20.50
C THR A 42 -12.65 15.45 19.74
N LEU A 43 -12.22 16.71 19.73
CA LEU A 43 -10.88 17.18 19.37
C LEU A 43 -9.85 16.54 20.31
N VAL A 44 -9.47 15.28 20.07
CA VAL A 44 -8.38 14.65 20.81
C VAL A 44 -7.10 15.43 20.49
N SER A 45 -6.45 15.91 21.56
CA SER A 45 -5.22 16.70 21.55
C SER A 45 -4.26 16.23 20.47
N ARG A 46 -4.02 17.10 19.47
CA ARG A 46 -3.07 16.85 18.39
C ARG A 46 -1.77 16.29 18.98
N PRO A 47 -1.32 15.08 18.63
CA PRO A 47 0.06 14.71 18.90
C PRO A 47 0.96 15.79 18.27
N PRO A 48 2.13 16.12 18.85
CA PRO A 48 2.98 17.17 18.32
C PRO A 48 3.24 16.91 16.83
N ALA A 49 3.13 17.95 15.99
CA ALA A 49 3.17 17.80 14.53
C ALA A 49 4.47 17.12 14.03
N LEU A 50 5.54 17.19 14.83
CA LEU A 50 6.86 16.71 14.49
C LEU A 50 6.97 15.16 14.41
N PRO A 51 6.63 14.36 15.44
CA PRO A 51 6.63 12.89 15.32
C PRO A 51 5.63 12.39 14.27
N MET A 52 4.53 13.11 14.07
CA MET A 52 3.54 12.79 13.03
C MET A 52 4.13 12.93 11.62
N LEU A 53 4.80 14.05 11.36
CA LEU A 53 5.54 14.29 10.12
C LEU A 53 6.66 13.28 9.93
N ALA A 54 7.42 12.96 10.98
CA ALA A 54 8.50 11.99 10.93
C ALA A 54 7.98 10.60 10.54
N PHE A 55 6.91 10.12 11.17
CA PHE A 55 6.31 8.83 10.86
C PHE A 55 5.75 8.79 9.43
N GLN A 56 5.03 9.84 9.01
CA GLN A 56 4.50 9.94 7.66
C GLN A 56 5.61 10.04 6.60
N LEU A 57 6.73 10.68 6.92
CA LEU A 57 7.93 10.72 6.09
C LEU A 57 8.52 9.31 5.93
N THR A 58 8.65 8.55 7.03
CA THR A 58 9.12 7.15 6.97
C THR A 58 8.22 6.28 6.10
N VAL A 59 6.90 6.40 6.25
CA VAL A 59 5.92 5.70 5.40
C VAL A 59 6.05 6.14 3.94
N GLY A 60 6.27 7.43 3.69
CA GLY A 60 6.52 7.99 2.37
C GLY A 60 7.77 7.44 1.70
N VAL A 61 8.90 7.39 2.41
CA VAL A 61 10.16 6.81 1.91
C VAL A 61 9.99 5.32 1.62
N TYR A 62 9.41 4.58 2.56
CA TYR A 62 9.12 3.16 2.37
C TYR A 62 8.24 2.94 1.13
N GLY A 63 7.19 3.76 0.97
CA GLY A 63 6.28 3.60 -0.14
C GLY A 63 6.79 4.06 -1.49
N GLY A 64 7.70 5.02 -1.52
CA GLY A 64 8.43 5.39 -2.74
C GLY A 64 9.36 4.27 -3.22
N TYR A 65 9.93 3.49 -2.30
CA TYR A 65 10.85 2.39 -2.64
C TYR A 65 10.12 1.08 -2.94
N PHE A 66 9.24 0.61 -2.05
CA PHE A 66 8.59 -0.70 -2.17
C PHE A 66 7.20 -0.64 -2.81
N GLY A 67 6.42 0.41 -2.55
CA GLY A 67 5.03 0.57 -2.99
C GLY A 67 4.00 -0.41 -2.37
N ALA A 68 4.37 -1.68 -2.19
CA ALA A 68 3.51 -2.73 -1.65
C ALA A 68 3.28 -2.58 -0.13
N GLY A 69 2.03 -2.74 0.30
CA GLY A 69 1.67 -2.71 1.73
C GLY A 69 1.68 -1.32 2.38
N VAL A 70 2.03 -0.26 1.65
CA VAL A 70 2.05 1.14 2.14
C VAL A 70 0.75 1.56 2.81
N GLY A 71 -0.38 1.20 2.21
CA GLY A 71 -1.69 1.56 2.75
C GLY A 71 -1.95 1.01 4.16
N ILE A 72 -1.26 -0.05 4.56
CA ILE A 72 -1.34 -0.66 5.89
C ILE A 72 -0.60 0.21 6.88
N PHE A 73 0.66 0.51 6.58
CA PHE A 73 1.51 1.35 7.40
C PHE A 73 0.89 2.73 7.56
N MET A 74 0.25 3.23 6.51
CA MET A 74 -0.47 4.49 6.53
C MET A 74 -1.75 4.43 7.35
N LEU A 75 -2.56 3.37 7.27
CA LEU A 75 -3.73 3.24 8.16
C LEU A 75 -3.33 3.01 9.62
N ALA A 76 -2.21 2.31 9.88
CA ALA A 76 -1.63 2.17 11.21
C ALA A 76 -1.12 3.52 11.73
N ALA A 77 -0.45 4.31 10.89
CA ALA A 77 -0.05 5.69 11.16
C ALA A 77 -1.23 6.52 11.65
N LEU A 78 -2.29 6.52 10.84
CA LEU A 78 -3.46 7.36 11.07
C LEU A 78 -4.26 6.88 12.29
N GLY A 79 -4.30 5.58 12.55
CA GLY A 79 -4.89 5.02 13.77
C GLY A 79 -4.15 5.50 15.02
N PHE A 80 -2.82 5.44 15.00
CA PHE A 80 -1.98 5.94 16.08
C PHE A 80 -2.13 7.45 16.31
N MET A 81 -2.52 8.20 15.28
CA MET A 81 -2.82 9.64 15.37
C MET A 81 -4.21 9.95 15.94
N GLY A 82 -5.00 8.94 16.32
CA GLY A 82 -6.33 9.12 16.89
C GLY A 82 -7.44 9.34 15.85
N LEU A 83 -7.18 9.10 14.55
CA LEU A 83 -8.24 9.09 13.55
C LEU A 83 -9.04 7.80 13.69
N THR A 84 -10.28 7.91 14.17
CA THR A 84 -11.19 6.78 14.35
C THR A 84 -12.12 6.59 13.15
N ASN A 85 -12.36 7.64 12.37
CA ASN A 85 -13.26 7.57 11.22
C ASN A 85 -12.58 6.89 10.02
N ILE A 86 -12.98 5.64 9.76
CA ILE A 86 -12.43 4.80 8.71
C ILE A 86 -12.54 5.40 7.29
N HIS A 87 -13.59 6.19 7.02
CA HIS A 87 -13.78 6.83 5.72
C HIS A 87 -12.79 7.99 5.54
N ARG A 88 -12.57 8.79 6.59
CA ARG A 88 -11.55 9.85 6.59
C ARG A 88 -10.15 9.28 6.47
N MET A 89 -9.84 8.21 7.20
CA MET A 89 -8.55 7.52 7.12
C MET A 89 -8.30 6.95 5.72
N ASN A 90 -9.29 6.29 5.12
CA ASN A 90 -9.16 5.77 3.76
C ASN A 90 -9.04 6.90 2.73
N GLY A 91 -9.76 8.00 2.90
CA GLY A 91 -9.62 9.20 2.08
C GLY A 91 -8.20 9.75 2.14
N LEU A 92 -7.63 9.92 3.34
CA LEU A 92 -6.28 10.44 3.51
C LEU A 92 -5.21 9.48 3.01
N LYS A 93 -5.38 8.17 3.25
CA LYS A 93 -4.55 7.09 2.67
C LYS A 93 -4.48 7.19 1.15
N ASN A 94 -5.64 7.28 0.50
CA ASN A 94 -5.70 7.38 -0.95
C ASN A 94 -5.12 8.71 -1.44
N TRP A 95 -5.39 9.81 -0.74
CA TRP A 95 -4.85 11.13 -1.08
C TRP A 95 -3.33 11.16 -1.05
N SER A 96 -2.69 10.78 0.07
CA SER A 96 -1.22 10.82 0.09
C SER A 96 -0.60 9.73 -0.78
N GLY A 97 -1.26 8.58 -0.97
CA GLY A 97 -0.86 7.60 -1.99
C GLY A 97 -0.87 8.18 -3.40
N SER A 98 -1.88 8.97 -3.76
CA SER A 98 -1.93 9.71 -5.03
C SER A 98 -0.83 10.77 -5.10
N CYS A 99 -0.55 11.51 -4.03
CA CYS A 99 0.57 12.46 -3.99
C CYS A 99 1.92 11.76 -4.22
N MET A 100 2.16 10.61 -3.59
CA MET A 100 3.38 9.82 -3.78
C MET A 100 3.54 9.38 -5.24
N ASN A 101 2.48 8.86 -5.84
CA ASN A 101 2.49 8.47 -7.25
C ASN A 101 2.64 9.68 -8.20
N ALA A 102 2.02 10.81 -7.88
CA ALA A 102 2.15 12.04 -8.67
C ALA A 102 3.59 12.58 -8.65
N VAL A 103 4.24 12.57 -7.46
CA VAL A 103 5.64 12.95 -7.34
C VAL A 103 6.52 11.99 -8.14
N ALA A 104 6.33 10.67 -7.98
CA ALA A 104 7.09 9.68 -8.75
C ALA A 104 6.92 9.87 -10.26
N ALA A 105 5.68 10.02 -10.74
CA ALA A 105 5.38 10.27 -12.14
C ALA A 105 6.02 11.57 -12.65
N GLY A 106 5.97 12.64 -11.85
CA GLY A 106 6.64 13.91 -12.17
C GLY A 106 8.16 13.75 -12.27
N THR A 107 8.80 13.10 -11.29
CA THR A 107 10.24 12.84 -11.30
C THR A 107 10.66 12.05 -12.55
N PHE A 108 9.90 11.01 -12.92
CA PHE A 108 10.17 10.26 -14.15
C PHE A 108 9.95 11.13 -15.40
N ALA A 109 8.87 11.90 -15.46
CA ALA A 109 8.61 12.79 -16.59
C ALA A 109 9.74 13.81 -16.84
N PHE A 110 10.34 14.36 -15.78
CA PHE A 110 11.46 15.29 -15.88
C PHE A 110 12.83 14.62 -16.05
N SER A 111 12.94 13.30 -15.88
CA SER A 111 14.21 12.58 -16.00
C SER A 111 14.74 12.46 -17.44
N GLY A 112 13.88 12.71 -18.45
CA GLY A 112 14.22 12.55 -19.87
C GLY A 112 14.31 11.09 -20.36
N ILE A 113 14.03 10.12 -19.49
CA ILE A 113 14.10 8.68 -19.78
C ILE A 113 12.75 8.14 -20.29
N VAL A 114 11.69 8.96 -20.24
CA VAL A 114 10.31 8.53 -20.53
C VAL A 114 10.05 8.53 -22.04
N ASP A 115 9.75 7.35 -22.56
CA ASP A 115 9.11 7.18 -23.86
C ASP A 115 7.63 7.55 -23.75
N TRP A 116 7.27 8.73 -24.27
CA TRP A 116 5.92 9.29 -24.15
C TRP A 116 4.82 8.46 -24.84
N PRO A 117 5.00 7.96 -26.06
CA PRO A 117 4.05 7.02 -26.68
C PRO A 117 3.76 5.80 -25.81
N VAL A 118 4.80 5.16 -25.25
CA VAL A 118 4.63 4.01 -24.36
C VAL A 118 3.98 4.43 -23.04
N ALA A 119 4.41 5.55 -22.46
CA ALA A 119 3.86 6.04 -21.20
C ALA A 119 2.36 6.39 -21.31
N LEU A 120 1.92 7.03 -22.40
CA LEU A 120 0.52 7.38 -22.62
C LEU A 120 -0.36 6.15 -22.85
N THR A 121 0.12 5.17 -23.61
CA THR A 121 -0.61 3.90 -23.81
C THR A 121 -0.71 3.11 -22.51
N MET A 122 0.36 3.04 -21.71
CA MET A 122 0.31 2.46 -20.38
C MET A 122 -0.61 3.23 -19.43
N ALA A 123 -0.59 4.57 -19.45
CA ALA A 123 -1.42 5.41 -18.59
C ALA A 123 -2.92 5.21 -18.88
N THR A 124 -3.31 5.23 -20.16
CA THR A 124 -4.69 4.99 -20.57
C THR A 124 -5.14 3.58 -20.20
N GLY A 125 -4.31 2.56 -20.44
CA GLY A 125 -4.57 1.19 -19.99
C GLY A 125 -4.73 1.07 -18.48
N ALA A 126 -3.83 1.68 -17.70
CA ALA A 126 -3.84 1.65 -16.24
C ALA A 126 -5.06 2.39 -15.65
N ILE A 127 -5.44 3.54 -16.20
CA ILE A 127 -6.63 4.31 -15.76
C ILE A 127 -7.89 3.50 -16.05
N THR A 128 -8.02 2.97 -17.27
CA THR A 128 -9.21 2.23 -17.69
C THR A 128 -9.35 0.92 -16.90
N GLY A 129 -8.26 0.16 -16.79
CA GLY A 129 -8.21 -1.08 -16.01
C GLY A 129 -8.39 -0.84 -14.51
N GLY A 130 -7.80 0.22 -13.97
CA GLY A 130 -7.96 0.60 -12.56
C GLY A 130 -9.41 0.98 -12.23
N TYR A 131 -10.06 1.77 -13.10
CA TYR A 131 -11.46 2.17 -12.90
C TYR A 131 -12.42 0.98 -13.02
N LEU A 132 -12.30 0.19 -14.10
CA LEU A 132 -13.11 -1.02 -14.30
C LEU A 132 -12.88 -2.04 -13.19
N GLY A 133 -11.61 -2.29 -12.84
CA GLY A 133 -11.24 -3.20 -11.76
C GLY A 133 -11.79 -2.77 -10.41
N ALA A 134 -11.71 -1.48 -10.06
CA ALA A 134 -12.29 -0.95 -8.84
C ALA A 134 -13.81 -1.12 -8.80
N ARG A 135 -14.50 -0.85 -9.92
CA ARG A 135 -15.95 -1.02 -10.04
C ARG A 135 -16.38 -2.48 -9.93
N LEU A 136 -15.67 -3.40 -10.57
CA LEU A 136 -15.93 -4.83 -10.46
C LEU A 136 -15.64 -5.36 -9.05
N ALA A 137 -14.54 -4.91 -8.42
CA ALA A 137 -14.16 -5.33 -7.09
C ALA A 137 -15.17 -4.94 -6.00
N GLN A 138 -15.95 -3.87 -6.20
CA GLN A 138 -17.02 -3.47 -5.27
C GLN A 138 -18.15 -4.51 -5.18
N GLY A 139 -18.35 -5.33 -6.22
CA GLY A 139 -19.36 -6.39 -6.22
C GLY A 139 -18.89 -7.73 -5.64
N ILE A 140 -17.59 -7.87 -5.34
CA ILE A 140 -16.99 -9.14 -4.93
C ILE A 140 -16.81 -9.16 -3.39
N PRO A 141 -17.18 -10.25 -2.70
CA PRO A 141 -16.91 -10.39 -1.28
C PRO A 141 -15.43 -10.18 -0.97
N GLN A 142 -15.16 -9.35 0.03
CA GLN A 142 -13.79 -8.93 0.37
C GLN A 142 -12.87 -10.12 0.70
N THR A 143 -13.41 -11.21 1.25
CA THR A 143 -12.67 -12.44 1.54
C THR A 143 -12.09 -13.07 0.27
N PHE A 144 -12.86 -13.07 -0.83
CA PHE A 144 -12.46 -13.67 -2.10
C PHE A 144 -11.33 -12.88 -2.77
N VAL A 145 -11.48 -11.55 -2.86
CA VAL A 145 -10.44 -10.66 -3.44
C VAL A 145 -9.10 -10.86 -2.73
N ARG A 146 -9.11 -10.97 -1.40
CA ARG A 146 -7.89 -11.21 -0.63
C ARG A 146 -7.32 -12.60 -0.84
N GLY A 147 -8.18 -13.62 -0.86
CA GLY A 147 -7.77 -15.00 -1.11
C GLY A 147 -7.04 -15.09 -2.44
N ALA A 148 -7.61 -14.49 -3.49
CA ALA A 148 -6.99 -14.41 -4.80
C ALA A 148 -5.61 -13.74 -4.76
N VAL A 149 -5.47 -12.56 -4.13
CA VAL A 149 -4.17 -11.89 -4.03
C VAL A 149 -3.16 -12.71 -3.22
N ALA A 150 -3.58 -13.34 -2.13
CA ALA A 150 -2.71 -14.19 -1.31
C ALA A 150 -2.22 -15.42 -2.09
N VAL A 151 -3.11 -16.08 -2.83
CA VAL A 151 -2.76 -17.24 -3.67
C VAL A 151 -1.80 -16.82 -4.78
N VAL A 152 -2.07 -15.73 -5.49
CA VAL A 152 -1.19 -15.23 -6.55
C VAL A 152 0.20 -14.88 -5.99
N GLY A 153 0.26 -14.18 -4.85
CA GLY A 153 1.53 -13.85 -4.20
C GLY A 153 2.30 -15.10 -3.76
N ALA A 154 1.62 -16.08 -3.15
CA ALA A 154 2.23 -17.33 -2.70
C ALA A 154 2.74 -18.16 -3.89
N VAL A 155 1.94 -18.32 -4.93
CA VAL A 155 2.32 -19.04 -6.16
C VAL A 155 3.52 -18.35 -6.82
N SER A 156 3.48 -17.04 -6.96
CA SER A 156 4.59 -16.27 -7.57
C SER A 156 5.88 -16.39 -6.75
N GLY A 157 5.78 -16.28 -5.42
CA GLY A 157 6.93 -16.42 -4.52
C GLY A 157 7.53 -17.83 -4.53
N VAL A 158 6.69 -18.86 -4.50
CA VAL A 158 7.14 -20.27 -4.59
C VAL A 158 7.77 -20.55 -5.95
N TRP A 159 7.17 -20.06 -7.04
CA TRP A 159 7.72 -20.25 -8.38
C TRP A 159 9.09 -19.58 -8.54
N LEU A 160 9.25 -18.35 -8.01
CA LEU A 160 10.53 -17.66 -8.02
C LEU A 160 11.59 -18.39 -7.18
N LEU A 161 11.22 -18.96 -6.03
CA LEU A 161 12.12 -19.79 -5.23
C LEU A 161 12.59 -21.02 -6.00
N VAL A 162 11.67 -21.75 -6.64
CA VAL A 162 11.98 -22.96 -7.41
C VAL A 162 12.85 -22.64 -8.62
N ARG A 163 12.67 -21.47 -9.26
CA ARG A 163 13.51 -21.02 -10.37
C ARG A 163 14.90 -20.53 -9.93
N SER A 164 15.03 -20.06 -8.69
CA SER A 164 16.29 -19.53 -8.13
C SER A 164 17.22 -20.59 -7.52
N LEU A 165 16.75 -21.83 -7.38
CA LEU A 165 17.48 -23.02 -6.95
C LEU A 165 18.02 -23.79 -8.15
#